data_AF-A0A6L9YC69-F1
#
_entry.id   AF-A0A6L9YC69-F1
#
_cell.length_a   1.000
_cell.length_b   1.000
_cell.length_c   1.000
_cell.angle_alpha   90.00
_cell.angle_beta   90.00
_cell.angle_gamma   90.00
#
_symmetry.space_group_name_H-M   'P 1'
#
loop_
_entity.id
_entity.type
_entity.pdbx_description
1 polymer ?
#
loop_
_entity_poly.entity_id
_entity_poly.type
_entity_poly.pdbx_seq_one_letter_code
_entity_poly.pdbx_strand_id
1 'polypeptide(L)' 'MIATWPNTIWFDVYQEPRKQYFFKSIEHFYQRLGVTILGKAEDFMYDKSMFYDTSYHLHDLGVNHRTQQLIDLIKPYLP' A
#
# COMPACT_ATOMS: atom_id res chain seq x y z
N MET A 1 14.18 10.10 2.36
CA MET A 1 13.39 9.55 1.23
C MET A 1 12.28 8.71 1.83
N ILE A 2 11.08 8.75 1.25
CA ILE A 2 9.90 8.03 1.74
C ILE A 2 9.33 7.20 0.58
N ALA A 3 8.83 6.01 0.88
CA ALA A 3 8.16 5.11 -0.06
C ALA A 3 6.75 4.75 0.44
N THR A 4 5.91 4.23 -0.46
CA THR A 4 4.58 3.71 -0.15
C THR A 4 4.31 2.46 -0.97
N TRP A 5 3.27 1.71 -0.60
CA TRP A 5 2.89 0.48 -1.28
C TRP A 5 2.10 0.76 -2.56
N PRO A 6 2.19 -0.13 -3.57
CA PRO A 6 1.29 -0.07 -4.71
C PRO A 6 -0.14 -0.37 -4.27
N ASN A 7 -1.12 0.18 -4.99
CA ASN A 7 -2.51 -0.24 -4.80
C ASN A 7 -2.75 -1.60 -5.48
N THR A 8 -3.41 -2.53 -4.79
CA THR A 8 -3.83 -3.80 -5.41
C THR A 8 -5.18 -4.28 -4.88
N ILE A 9 -5.83 -5.22 -5.56
CA ILE A 9 -7.04 -5.87 -5.03
C ILE A 9 -6.68 -6.67 -3.77
N TRP A 10 -7.52 -6.62 -2.74
CA TRP A 10 -7.45 -7.47 -1.56
C TRP A 10 -7.86 -8.91 -1.86
N PHE A 11 -7.10 -9.87 -1.34
CA PHE A 11 -7.43 -11.28 -1.32
C PHE A 11 -7.06 -11.88 0.04
N ASP A 12 -7.89 -12.77 0.58
CA ASP A 12 -7.66 -13.38 1.90
C ASP A 12 -6.34 -14.17 1.99
N VAL A 13 -5.85 -14.67 0.85
CA VAL A 13 -4.53 -15.33 0.75
C VAL A 13 -3.39 -14.45 1.27
N TYR A 14 -3.54 -13.12 1.27
CA TYR A 14 -2.53 -12.21 1.81
C TYR A 14 -2.38 -12.32 3.33
N GLN A 15 -3.36 -12.86 4.04
CA GLN A 15 -3.26 -13.15 5.47
C GLN A 15 -2.48 -14.44 5.78
N GLU A 16 -2.16 -15.24 4.77
CA GLU A 16 -1.35 -16.44 4.99
C GLU A 16 0.06 -16.08 5.48
N PRO A 17 0.64 -16.88 6.41
CA PRO A 17 1.96 -16.61 6.98
C PRO A 17 3.03 -16.37 5.91
N ARG A 18 3.01 -17.13 4.81
CA ARG A 18 3.98 -17.00 3.71
C ARG A 18 3.93 -15.62 3.05
N LYS A 19 2.73 -15.04 2.88
CA LYS A 19 2.56 -13.69 2.29
C LYS A 19 2.97 -12.61 3.28
N GLN A 20 2.61 -12.77 4.54
CA GLN A 20 3.05 -11.91 5.63
C GLN A 20 4.58 -11.86 5.77
N TYR A 21 5.27 -13.00 5.66
CA TYR A 21 6.73 -13.05 5.62
C TYR A 21 7.31 -12.32 4.40
N PHE A 22 6.66 -12.44 3.25
CA PHE A 22 7.08 -11.72 2.04
C PHE A 22 6.96 -10.20 2.21
N PHE A 23 5.84 -9.68 2.73
CA PHE A 23 5.68 -8.24 2.98
C PHE A 23 6.74 -7.70 3.96
N LYS A 24 7.01 -8.43 5.05
CA LYS A 24 8.09 -8.09 5.98
C LYS A 24 9.47 -8.05 5.34
N SER A 25 9.72 -8.90 4.33
CA SER A 25 10.99 -8.90 3.60
C SER A 25 11.19 -7.64 2.75
N ILE A 26 10.09 -7.10 2.19
CA ILE A 26 10.09 -5.82 1.47
C ILE A 26 10.33 -4.67 2.45
N GLU A 27 9.68 -4.68 3.61
CA GLU A 27 9.92 -3.68 4.66
C GLU A 27 11.38 -3.64 5.08
N HIS A 28 11.96 -4.81 5.37
CA HIS A 28 13.39 -4.94 5.72
C HIS A 28 14.31 -4.44 4.61
N PHE A 29 13.96 -4.68 3.34
CA PHE A 29 14.74 -4.19 2.21
C PHE A 29 14.85 -2.66 2.23
N TYR A 30 13.72 -1.94 2.31
CA TYR A 30 13.72 -0.47 2.34
C TYR A 30 14.32 0.10 3.64
N GLN A 31 14.08 -0.54 4.78
CA GLN A 31 14.69 -0.14 6.05
C GLN A 31 16.22 -0.19 5.99
N ARG A 32 16.81 -1.22 5.37
CA ARG A 32 18.27 -1.33 5.16
C ARG A 32 18.83 -0.23 4.25
N LEU A 33 17.99 0.38 3.41
CA LEU A 33 18.36 1.52 2.56
C LEU A 33 18.12 2.87 3.25
N GLY A 34 17.67 2.89 4.51
CA GLY A 34 17.31 4.12 5.22
C GLY A 34 16.06 4.81 4.65
N VAL A 35 15.18 4.06 3.98
CA VAL A 35 13.94 4.57 3.40
C VAL A 35 12.76 4.16 4.27
N THR A 36 12.00 5.14 4.75
CA THR A 36 10.76 4.89 5.48
C THR A 36 9.65 4.49 4.51
N ILE A 37 9.00 3.36 4.76
CA ILE A 37 7.74 2.99 4.09
C ILE A 37 6.57 3.50 4.93
N LEU A 38 5.61 4.16 4.28
CA LEU A 38 4.38 4.62 4.92
C LEU A 38 3.31 3.52 4.90
N GLY A 39 2.74 3.24 6.07
CA GLY A 39 1.72 2.21 6.25
C GLY A 39 2.23 0.79 6.04
N LYS A 40 1.29 -0.16 5.96
CA LYS A 40 1.52 -1.58 5.69
C LYS A 40 1.00 -1.96 4.31
N ALA A 41 1.41 -3.11 3.81
CA ALA A 41 0.98 -3.57 2.48
C ALA A 41 -0.56 -3.66 2.39
N GLU A 42 -1.20 -4.14 3.45
CA GLU A 42 -2.65 -4.32 3.56
C GLU A 42 -3.42 -3.01 3.49
N ASP A 43 -2.82 -1.91 3.94
CA ASP A 43 -3.47 -0.59 3.91
C ASP A 43 -3.70 -0.12 2.47
N PHE A 44 -2.94 -0.65 1.50
CA PHE A 44 -3.03 -0.31 0.08
C PHE A 44 -3.64 -1.46 -0.75
N MET A 45 -4.31 -2.40 -0.09
CA MET A 45 -5.10 -3.43 -0.71
C MET A 45 -6.58 -3.08 -0.57
N TYR A 46 -7.29 -2.97 -1.69
CA TYR A 46 -8.65 -2.45 -1.72
C TYR A 46 -9.64 -3.49 -2.23
N ASP A 47 -10.92 -3.30 -1.93
CA ASP A 47 -11.96 -4.16 -2.47
C ASP A 47 -11.97 -4.11 -4.00
N LYS A 48 -12.33 -5.24 -4.64
CA LYS A 48 -12.38 -5.34 -6.10
C LYS A 48 -13.31 -4.29 -6.73
N SER A 49 -14.36 -3.88 -6.02
CA SER A 49 -15.27 -2.83 -6.49
C SER A 49 -14.58 -1.50 -6.76
N MET A 50 -13.39 -1.26 -6.19
CA MET A 50 -12.62 -0.02 -6.37
C MET A 50 -11.80 0.04 -7.68
N PHE A 51 -11.83 -1.00 -8.51
CA PHE A 51 -11.01 -1.16 -9.73
C PHE A 51 -11.85 -1.26 -11.00
N TYR A 52 -11.33 -0.83 -12.15
CA TYR A 52 -12.07 -0.83 -13.42
C TYR A 52 -11.62 -1.85 -14.47
N ASP A 53 -10.37 -2.35 -14.43
CA ASP A 53 -9.88 -3.33 -15.42
C ASP A 53 -8.91 -4.39 -14.83
N THR A 54 -7.83 -3.97 -14.17
CA THR A 54 -6.75 -4.81 -13.65
C THR A 54 -6.72 -4.76 -12.14
N SER A 55 -5.89 -5.63 -11.54
CA SER A 55 -5.62 -5.58 -10.11
C SER A 55 -4.89 -4.34 -9.64
N TYR A 56 -4.49 -3.42 -10.53
CA TYR A 56 -3.68 -2.24 -10.20
C TYR A 56 -4.29 -0.91 -10.62
N HIS A 57 -5.43 -0.89 -11.32
CA HIS A 57 -6.04 0.38 -11.74
C HIS A 57 -7.34 0.67 -10.98
N LEU A 58 -7.21 1.59 -10.03
CA LEU A 58 -8.35 2.13 -9.29
C LEU A 58 -9.21 3.01 -10.21
N HIS A 59 -10.52 2.99 -10.03
CA HIS A 59 -11.42 3.99 -10.62
C HIS A 59 -11.41 5.28 -9.80
N ASP A 60 -12.15 6.30 -10.24
CA ASP A 60 -12.09 7.67 -9.67
C ASP A 60 -12.27 7.72 -8.15
N LEU A 61 -13.30 7.07 -7.58
CA LEU A 61 -13.46 7.03 -6.12
C LEU A 61 -12.30 6.31 -5.41
N GLY A 62 -11.75 5.26 -6.03
CA GLY A 62 -10.59 4.56 -5.49
C GLY A 62 -9.33 5.41 -5.49
N VAL A 63 -9.08 6.15 -6.57
CA VAL A 63 -7.99 7.13 -6.67
C VAL A 63 -8.14 8.21 -5.60
N ASN A 64 -9.35 8.76 -5.43
CA ASN A 64 -9.62 9.76 -4.39
C ASN A 64 -9.35 9.21 -2.98
N HIS A 65 -9.84 8.00 -2.69
CA HIS A 65 -9.60 7.33 -1.41
C HIS A 65 -8.10 7.14 -1.14
N ARG A 66 -7.38 6.52 -2.09
CA ARG A 66 -5.92 6.30 -1.99
C ARG A 66 -5.17 7.63 -1.82
N THR A 67 -5.59 8.67 -2.51
CA THR A 67 -4.95 9.99 -2.45
C THR A 67 -5.11 10.62 -1.08
N GLN A 68 -6.33 10.60 -0.52
CA GLN A 68 -6.56 11.11 0.84
C GLN A 68 -5.75 10.33 1.87
N GLN A 69 -5.75 9.00 1.78
CA GLN A 69 -4.95 8.13 2.64
C GLN A 69 -3.45 8.47 2.57
N LEU A 70 -2.92 8.71 1.37
CA LEU A 70 -1.52 9.09 1.19
C LEU A 70 -1.22 10.48 1.77
N ILE A 71 -2.12 11.45 1.58
CA ILE A 71 -2.00 12.79 2.17
C ILE A 71 -1.89 12.67 3.69
N ASP A 72 -2.78 11.89 4.32
CA ASP A 72 -2.80 11.72 5.77
C ASP A 72 -1.51 11.08 6.29
N LEU A 73 -0.94 10.12 5.54
CA LEU A 73 0.32 9.47 5.89
C LEU A 73 1.56 10.35 5.67
N ILE A 74 1.55 11.22 4.65
CA ILE A 74 2.68 12.11 4.34
C ILE A 74 2.67 13.35 5.21
N LYS A 75 1.50 13.84 5.65
CA LYS A 75 1.35 15.08 6.40
C LYS A 75 2.31 15.25 7.59
N PRO A 76 2.61 14.23 8.42
CA PRO A 76 3.57 14.34 9.52
C PRO A 76 5.03 14.59 9.08
N TYR A 77 5.34 14.40 7.80
CA TYR A 77 6.67 14.53 7.22
C TYR A 77 6.83 15.83 6.40
N LEU A 78 5.78 16.63 6.29
CA LEU A 78 5.81 17.93 5.61
C LEU A 78 6.22 19.02 6.61
N PRO A 79 6.96 20.06 6.16
CA PRO A 79 7.34 21.20 6.98
C PRO A 79 6.15 22.09 7.35
#